data_AF-U1Q5U4-F1
#
_entry.id   AF-U1Q5U4-F1
#
_cell.length_a   1.000
_cell.length_b   1.000
_cell.length_c   1.000
_cell.angle_alpha   90.00
_cell.angle_beta   90.00
_cell.angle_gamma   90.00
#
_symmetry.space_group_name_H-M   'P 1'
#
loop_
_entity.id
_entity.type
_entity.pdbx_description
1 polymer ?
#
loop_
_entity_poly.entity_id
_entity_poly.type
_entity_poly.pdbx_seq_one_letter_code
_entity_poly.pdbx_strand_id
1 'polypeptide(L)'
;DGLWFYRHVFTEDEGSVGADGRYTYHVEIPMSVIQQAWTDQGGTGDVIANPYILAWDYGLNPSEVFPINLPSGNPGTPSPCVSPEGGHWAKDAVGWWYVCADGQTYLKAGWFTINGRDYQFGPSGYMMTGFLKRASGEWVYADSEGALVSGWVRDGGQWYFLDPATKVMATGWLAQGGSWYYLTASGAMAIGWVEDGGTWYYLNASGRMATGWVKDRGTWYYLAPSGAMLTGTQVINGRTYVFDESGAWQR
;
A
#
# COMPACT_ATOMS: atom_id res chain seq x y z
N ASP A 1 12.52 13.13 20.34
CA ASP A 1 12.98 13.02 21.74
C ASP A 1 14.49 12.79 21.82
N GLY A 2 15.30 13.70 21.26
CA GLY A 2 16.76 13.64 21.33
C GLY A 2 17.33 15.05 21.30
N LEU A 3 17.69 15.59 22.45
CA LEU A 3 18.28 16.93 22.59
C LEU A 3 19.48 16.86 23.53
N TRP A 4 20.58 16.36 22.98
CA TRP A 4 21.88 16.37 23.63
C TRP A 4 22.46 17.77 23.57
N PHE A 5 22.44 18.50 24.68
CA PHE A 5 22.95 19.86 24.70
C PHE A 5 24.37 19.91 25.29
N TYR A 6 25.36 19.83 24.42
CA TYR A 6 26.65 20.48 24.65
C TYR A 6 26.56 21.89 24.06
N ARG A 7 26.83 22.92 24.87
CA ARG A 7 26.82 24.31 24.41
C ARG A 7 28.24 24.85 24.38
N HIS A 8 28.76 25.08 23.19
CA HIS A 8 29.98 25.84 22.96
C HIS A 8 29.63 27.05 22.09
N VAL A 9 30.04 28.23 22.51
CA VAL A 9 29.79 29.48 21.79
C VAL A 9 31.11 29.90 21.16
N PHE A 10 31.19 29.80 19.83
CA PHE A 10 32.37 30.21 19.10
C PHE A 10 32.49 31.73 19.04
N THR A 11 33.72 32.20 19.17
CA THR A 11 34.14 33.57 18.88
C THR A 11 34.78 33.64 17.50
N GLU A 12 34.81 34.83 16.88
CA GLU A 12 35.35 35.00 15.53
C GLU A 12 36.83 34.59 15.42
N ASP A 13 37.59 34.71 16.51
CA ASP A 13 39.02 34.38 16.58
C ASP A 13 39.30 32.86 16.67
N GLU A 14 38.29 32.03 16.93
CA GLU A 14 38.42 30.56 17.01
C GLU A 14 38.22 29.86 15.66
N GLY A 15 37.78 30.62 14.65
CA GLY A 15 37.53 30.12 13.31
C GLY A 15 38.59 30.52 12.29
N SER A 16 38.46 29.99 11.09
CA SER A 16 39.19 30.45 9.91
C SER A 16 38.22 30.83 8.79
N VAL A 17 38.53 31.89 8.05
CA VAL A 17 37.73 32.33 6.89
C VAL A 17 38.39 31.82 5.60
N GLY A 18 37.66 30.98 4.87
CA GLY A 18 38.07 30.49 3.56
C GLY A 18 38.08 31.59 2.49
N ALA A 19 38.76 31.36 1.37
CA ALA A 19 38.80 32.29 0.24
C ALA A 19 37.41 32.55 -0.39
N ASP A 20 36.43 31.70 -0.11
CA ASP A 20 35.02 31.81 -0.50
C ASP A 20 34.16 32.57 0.53
N GLY A 21 34.77 33.09 1.60
CA GLY A 21 34.09 33.81 2.68
C GLY A 21 33.41 32.90 3.72
N ARG A 22 33.58 31.57 3.65
CA ARG A 22 33.02 30.66 4.67
C ARG A 22 33.86 30.64 5.93
N TYR A 23 33.20 30.81 7.08
CA TYR A 23 33.80 30.57 8.39
C TYR A 23 33.78 29.08 8.71
N THR A 24 34.92 28.54 9.12
CA THR A 24 35.10 27.16 9.56
C THR A 24 35.63 27.14 10.98
N TYR A 25 35.01 26.31 11.83
CA TYR A 25 35.41 26.11 13.22
C TYR A 25 35.80 24.65 13.43
N HIS A 26 36.80 24.43 14.29
CA HIS A 26 37.15 23.09 14.76
C HIS A 26 36.60 22.90 16.17
N VAL A 27 35.97 21.75 16.43
CA VAL A 27 35.40 21.44 17.73
C VAL A 27 35.82 20.05 18.17
N GLU A 28 36.37 19.98 19.38
CA GLU A 28 36.62 18.72 20.07
C GLU A 28 35.58 18.55 21.17
N ILE A 29 34.82 17.46 21.12
CA ILE A 29 33.81 17.12 22.12
C ILE A 29 34.29 15.88 22.86
N PRO A 30 34.74 16.00 24.12
CA PRO A 30 35.19 14.85 24.90
C PRO A 30 34.07 13.83 25.09
N MET A 31 34.40 12.54 25.03
CA MET A 31 33.42 11.47 25.27
C MET A 31 32.74 11.58 26.65
N SER A 32 33.45 12.10 27.66
CA SER A 32 32.88 12.38 28.98
C SER A 32 31.74 13.41 28.95
N VAL A 33 31.84 14.42 28.08
CA VAL A 33 30.80 15.43 27.88
C VAL A 33 29.58 14.82 27.20
N ILE A 34 29.80 13.96 26.20
CA ILE A 34 28.73 13.20 25.53
C ILE A 34 28.01 12.31 26.56
N GLN A 35 28.75 11.59 27.40
CA GLN A 35 28.20 10.72 28.45
C GLN A 35 27.44 11.50 29.54
N GLN A 36 27.91 12.69 29.93
CA GLN A 36 27.18 13.53 30.86
C GLN A 36 25.85 14.00 30.25
N ALA A 37 25.87 14.47 29.00
CA ALA A 37 24.66 14.87 28.30
C ALA A 37 23.64 13.73 28.12
N TRP A 38 24.09 12.47 28.02
CA TRP A 38 23.21 11.29 28.04
C TRP A 38 22.42 11.21 29.33
N THR A 39 23.15 11.32 30.44
CA THR A 39 22.64 11.16 31.79
C THR A 39 21.67 12.30 32.12
N ASP A 40 22.01 13.54 31.74
CA ASP A 40 21.18 14.72 31.99
C ASP A 40 19.82 14.66 31.29
N GLN A 41 19.71 13.89 30.20
CA GLN A 41 18.45 13.64 29.49
C GLN A 41 17.68 12.42 30.00
N GLY A 42 18.11 11.82 31.11
CA GLY A 42 17.49 10.61 31.67
C GLY A 42 17.92 9.32 30.98
N GLY A 43 18.95 9.38 30.14
CA GLY A 43 19.63 8.19 29.63
C GLY A 43 20.28 7.40 30.77
N THR A 44 20.34 6.09 30.61
CA THR A 44 20.99 5.18 31.57
C THR A 44 21.97 4.27 30.84
N GLY A 45 23.04 3.84 31.52
CA GLY A 45 24.10 3.02 30.90
C GLY A 45 24.97 3.78 29.89
N ASP A 46 25.57 3.06 28.96
CA ASP A 46 26.43 3.64 27.91
C ASP A 46 25.63 4.56 26.98
N VAL A 47 26.26 5.58 26.38
CA VAL A 47 25.66 6.42 25.32
C VAL A 47 25.24 5.55 24.14
N ILE A 48 24.17 5.89 23.40
CA ILE A 48 23.78 5.13 22.20
C ILE A 48 24.90 5.11 21.14
N ALA A 49 25.00 4.03 20.35
CA ALA A 49 26.07 3.83 19.38
C ALA A 49 25.98 4.78 18.17
N ASN A 50 24.78 5.25 17.82
CA ASN A 50 24.55 6.07 16.62
C ASN A 50 23.79 7.38 16.94
N PRO A 51 24.35 8.31 17.75
CA PRO A 51 23.72 9.60 17.98
C PRO A 51 23.94 10.54 16.78
N TYR A 52 23.37 11.74 16.86
CA TYR A 52 23.59 12.79 15.88
C TYR A 52 23.99 14.12 16.54
N ILE A 53 24.68 14.97 15.79
CA ILE A 53 25.09 16.32 16.17
C ILE A 53 24.31 17.33 15.33
N LEU A 54 23.95 18.45 15.96
CA LEU A 54 23.44 19.66 15.33
C LEU A 54 24.25 20.87 15.80
N ALA A 55 24.56 21.78 14.90
CA ALA A 55 25.03 23.13 15.23
C ALA A 55 23.87 24.12 15.07
N TRP A 56 23.87 25.18 15.86
CA TRP A 56 22.85 26.24 15.79
C TRP A 56 23.54 27.59 15.68
N ASP A 57 23.02 28.47 14.83
CA ASP A 57 23.42 29.87 14.82
C ASP A 57 22.68 30.70 15.89
N TYR A 58 23.06 31.96 16.05
CA TYR A 58 22.39 32.90 16.98
C TYR A 58 20.92 33.19 16.63
N GLY A 59 20.49 32.90 15.39
CA GLY A 59 19.11 33.03 14.93
C GLY A 59 18.25 31.79 15.20
N LEU A 60 18.81 30.79 15.90
CA LEU A 60 18.19 29.50 16.15
C LEU A 60 17.90 28.70 14.86
N ASN A 61 18.75 28.82 13.85
CA ASN A 61 18.69 27.95 12.69
C ASN A 61 19.59 26.73 12.92
N PRO A 62 19.06 25.49 12.90
CA PRO A 62 19.87 24.30 13.00
C PRO A 62 20.61 24.00 11.69
N SER A 63 21.78 23.39 11.80
CA SER A 63 22.44 22.71 10.69
C SER A 63 21.62 21.50 10.21
N GLU A 64 22.02 20.91 9.10
CA GLU A 64 21.63 19.53 8.80
C GLU A 64 22.11 18.60 9.93
N VAL A 65 21.37 17.52 10.15
CA VAL A 65 21.69 16.49 11.13
C VAL A 65 22.96 15.76 10.68
N PHE A 66 23.98 15.74 11.53
CA PHE A 66 25.21 15.00 11.27
C PHE A 66 25.27 13.73 12.14
N PRO A 67 25.03 12.53 11.59
CA PRO A 67 25.11 11.29 12.36
C PRO A 67 26.57 10.95 12.70
N ILE A 68 26.80 10.43 13.90
CA ILE A 68 28.12 9.96 14.34
C ILE A 68 28.03 8.51 14.82
N ASN A 69 29.11 7.75 14.64
CA ASN A 69 29.21 6.38 15.13
C ASN A 69 30.17 6.37 16.33
N LEU A 70 29.67 5.97 17.50
CA LEU A 70 30.44 5.85 18.73
C LEU A 70 30.73 4.37 19.03
N PRO A 71 31.91 4.04 19.58
CA PRO A 71 32.23 2.69 20.02
C PRO A 71 31.52 2.36 21.33
N SER A 72 30.19 2.24 21.30
CA SER A 72 29.34 1.94 22.45
C SER A 72 28.64 0.58 22.32
N GLY A 73 28.49 -0.11 23.44
CA GLY A 73 27.70 -1.34 23.55
C GLY A 73 26.19 -1.12 23.65
N ASN A 74 25.73 0.12 23.80
CA ASN A 74 24.32 0.48 23.77
C ASN A 74 23.89 0.79 22.33
N PRO A 75 23.14 -0.07 21.63
CA PRO A 75 22.70 0.20 20.25
C PRO A 75 21.70 1.37 20.16
N GLY A 76 21.24 1.91 21.29
CA GLY A 76 20.09 2.79 21.38
C GLY A 76 18.78 2.07 21.09
N THR A 77 17.69 2.82 20.94
CA THR A 77 16.57 2.29 20.15
C THR A 77 17.11 2.07 18.75
N PRO A 78 17.09 0.84 18.21
CA PRO A 78 17.50 0.60 16.84
C PRO A 78 16.75 1.56 15.95
N SER A 79 17.47 2.29 15.09
CA SER A 79 16.82 3.09 14.06
C SER A 79 15.85 2.14 13.33
N PRO A 80 14.55 2.47 13.24
CA PRO A 80 13.61 1.56 12.63
C PRO A 80 14.08 1.25 11.22
N CYS A 81 13.98 -0.02 10.80
CA CYS A 81 14.34 -0.34 9.45
C CYS A 81 13.39 0.36 8.47
N VAL A 82 13.92 1.32 7.73
CA VAL A 82 13.19 2.14 6.75
C VAL A 82 13.59 1.83 5.31
N SER A 83 14.62 1.00 5.09
CA SER A 83 15.12 0.66 3.76
C SER A 83 15.35 -0.84 3.60
N PRO A 84 14.93 -1.45 2.47
CA PRO A 84 15.25 -2.83 2.13
C PRO A 84 16.68 -3.02 1.60
N GLU A 85 17.45 -1.96 1.36
CA GLU A 85 18.77 -2.08 0.76
C GLU A 85 19.72 -2.93 1.61
N GLY A 86 20.39 -3.90 0.99
CA GLY A 86 21.30 -4.83 1.66
C GLY A 86 20.64 -5.86 2.58
N GLY A 87 19.30 -5.89 2.65
CA GLY A 87 18.56 -6.86 3.45
C GLY A 87 18.33 -8.20 2.77
N HIS A 88 17.61 -9.09 3.45
CA HIS A 88 17.26 -10.42 2.95
C HIS A 88 15.94 -10.92 3.54
N TRP A 89 15.29 -11.82 2.80
CA TRP A 89 14.08 -12.50 3.25
C TRP A 89 14.38 -13.56 4.31
N ALA A 90 13.52 -13.66 5.31
CA ALA A 90 13.51 -14.74 6.28
C ALA A 90 12.07 -15.25 6.49
N LYS A 91 11.93 -16.49 6.97
CA LYS A 91 10.63 -17.17 7.11
C LYS A 91 10.59 -18.04 8.36
N ASP A 92 9.43 -18.05 9.01
CA ASP A 92 9.09 -18.97 10.09
C ASP A 92 7.71 -19.63 9.86
N ALA A 93 7.11 -20.18 10.92
CA ALA A 93 5.79 -20.80 10.86
C ALA A 93 4.64 -19.79 10.68
N VAL A 94 4.85 -18.51 10.99
CA VAL A 94 3.85 -17.44 10.88
C VAL A 94 3.90 -16.85 9.47
N GLY A 95 5.09 -16.57 8.95
CA GLY A 95 5.21 -16.01 7.61
C GLY A 95 6.60 -15.55 7.24
N TRP A 96 6.65 -14.76 6.16
CA TRP A 96 7.85 -14.11 5.68
C TRP A 96 8.02 -12.74 6.32
N TRP A 97 9.25 -12.35 6.63
CA TRP A 97 9.63 -10.96 6.93
C TRP A 97 10.93 -10.62 6.20
N TYR A 98 11.28 -9.34 6.21
CA TYR A 98 12.50 -8.86 5.54
C TYR A 98 13.46 -8.28 6.58
N VAL A 99 14.58 -8.96 6.78
CA VAL A 99 15.68 -8.56 7.67
C VAL A 99 16.53 -7.53 6.95
N CYS A 100 16.91 -6.47 7.64
CA CYS A 100 17.65 -5.36 7.05
C CYS A 100 19.17 -5.62 7.09
N ALA A 101 19.95 -4.73 6.47
CA ALA A 101 21.40 -4.93 6.29
C ALA A 101 22.18 -5.14 7.60
N ASP A 102 21.67 -4.63 8.72
CA ASP A 102 22.25 -4.81 10.06
C ASP A 102 22.09 -6.24 10.62
N GLY A 103 21.27 -7.08 10.00
CA GLY A 103 20.97 -8.44 10.45
C GLY A 103 20.15 -8.54 11.75
N GLN A 104 19.70 -7.41 12.30
CA GLN A 104 18.99 -7.35 13.59
C GLN A 104 17.57 -6.76 13.45
N THR A 105 17.41 -5.73 12.61
CA THR A 105 16.13 -5.07 12.39
C THR A 105 15.40 -5.65 11.17
N TYR A 106 14.12 -5.33 11.04
CA TYR A 106 13.27 -5.80 9.96
C TYR A 106 12.20 -4.79 9.56
N LEU A 107 11.74 -4.87 8.31
CA LEU A 107 10.66 -4.04 7.79
C LEU A 107 9.33 -4.38 8.47
N LYS A 108 8.56 -3.35 8.84
CA LYS A 108 7.23 -3.50 9.43
C LYS A 108 6.36 -2.27 9.16
N ALA A 109 5.05 -2.46 9.28
CA ALA A 109 4.04 -1.40 9.25
C ALA A 109 4.14 -0.47 8.02
N GLY A 110 4.24 -1.02 6.82
CA GLY A 110 4.37 -0.18 5.63
C GLY A 110 4.59 -0.93 4.33
N TRP A 111 4.55 -0.14 3.26
CA TRP A 111 4.83 -0.54 1.89
C TRP A 111 6.31 -0.34 1.58
N PHE A 112 6.96 -1.35 1.01
CA PHE A 112 8.36 -1.28 0.60
C PHE A 112 8.56 -1.93 -0.76
N THR A 113 9.43 -1.34 -1.58
CA THR A 113 9.80 -1.89 -2.89
C THR A 113 11.09 -2.69 -2.74
N ILE A 114 11.01 -4.00 -2.95
CA ILE A 114 12.14 -4.93 -2.87
C ILE A 114 12.34 -5.54 -4.25
N ASN A 115 13.53 -5.35 -4.85
CA ASN A 115 13.85 -5.85 -6.20
C ASN A 115 12.80 -5.49 -7.27
N GLY A 116 12.27 -4.26 -7.21
CA GLY A 116 11.29 -3.74 -8.16
C GLY A 116 9.85 -4.25 -7.95
N ARG A 117 9.55 -4.88 -6.82
CA ARG A 117 8.20 -5.31 -6.44
C ARG A 117 7.77 -4.68 -5.13
N ASP A 118 6.53 -4.25 -5.05
CA ASP A 118 5.95 -3.66 -3.84
C ASP A 118 5.39 -4.74 -2.92
N TYR A 119 5.74 -4.65 -1.64
CA TYR A 119 5.30 -5.54 -0.57
C TYR A 119 4.72 -4.73 0.58
N GLN A 120 3.65 -5.22 1.19
CA GLN A 120 3.10 -4.65 2.42
C GLN A 120 3.52 -5.51 3.62
N PHE A 121 3.98 -4.87 4.68
CA PHE A 121 4.30 -5.53 5.94
C PHE A 121 3.38 -5.07 7.06
N GLY A 122 2.86 -6.01 7.83
CA GLY A 122 2.02 -5.75 8.99
C GLY A 122 2.80 -5.13 10.16
N PRO A 123 2.11 -4.74 11.25
CA PRO A 123 2.74 -4.14 12.42
C PRO A 123 3.80 -5.01 13.10
N SER A 124 3.67 -6.33 12.99
CA SER A 124 4.61 -7.33 13.50
C SER A 124 5.78 -7.64 12.55
N GLY A 125 5.81 -7.03 11.37
CA GLY A 125 6.87 -7.23 10.37
C GLY A 125 6.67 -8.40 9.42
N TYR A 126 5.57 -9.15 9.55
CA TYR A 126 5.25 -10.17 8.56
C TYR A 126 4.67 -9.55 7.29
N MET A 127 5.13 -10.05 6.15
CA MET A 127 4.63 -9.74 4.82
C MET A 127 3.16 -10.15 4.71
N MET A 128 2.35 -9.27 4.14
CA MET A 128 0.92 -9.47 3.94
C MET A 128 0.63 -10.01 2.53
N THR A 129 -0.39 -10.85 2.42
CA THR A 129 -0.92 -11.40 1.16
C THR A 129 -2.43 -11.16 1.05
N GLY A 130 -3.02 -11.45 -0.10
CA GLY A 130 -4.45 -11.26 -0.36
C GLY A 130 -4.81 -9.80 -0.62
N PHE A 131 -6.02 -9.38 -0.25
CA PHE A 131 -6.46 -8.01 -0.43
C PHE A 131 -5.76 -7.04 0.52
N LEU A 132 -5.14 -6.02 -0.06
CA LEU A 132 -4.42 -4.96 0.66
C LEU A 132 -5.00 -3.60 0.26
N LYS A 133 -5.10 -2.68 1.23
CA LYS A 133 -5.58 -1.32 0.99
C LYS A 133 -4.42 -0.35 1.02
N ARG A 134 -4.22 0.40 -0.06
CA ARG A 134 -3.25 1.51 -0.12
C ARG A 134 -3.72 2.67 0.77
N ALA A 135 -2.79 3.54 1.17
CA ALA A 135 -3.11 4.74 1.95
C ALA A 135 -4.05 5.71 1.21
N SER A 136 -3.99 5.71 -0.12
CA SER A 136 -4.91 6.41 -1.04
C SER A 136 -6.34 5.85 -1.05
N GLY A 137 -6.57 4.68 -0.43
CA GLY A 137 -7.88 4.05 -0.29
C GLY A 137 -8.18 2.95 -1.32
N GLU A 138 -7.31 2.79 -2.32
CA GLU A 138 -7.45 1.78 -3.38
C GLU A 138 -7.14 0.38 -2.85
N TRP A 139 -7.89 -0.62 -3.32
CA TRP A 139 -7.62 -2.03 -3.05
C TRP A 139 -6.73 -2.62 -4.14
N VAL A 140 -5.74 -3.42 -3.73
CA VAL A 140 -4.87 -4.22 -4.60
C VAL A 140 -4.85 -5.66 -4.07
N TYR A 141 -4.32 -6.60 -4.86
CA TYR A 141 -4.21 -7.98 -4.44
C TYR A 141 -2.76 -8.46 -4.51
N ALA A 142 -2.27 -9.03 -3.42
CA ALA A 142 -0.97 -9.70 -3.32
C ALA A 142 -1.16 -11.22 -3.40
N ASP A 143 -0.37 -11.88 -4.24
CA ASP A 143 -0.36 -13.35 -4.34
C ASP A 143 0.26 -14.03 -3.10
N SER A 144 0.41 -15.35 -3.14
CA SER A 144 1.02 -16.14 -2.06
C SER A 144 2.47 -15.75 -1.76
N GLU A 145 3.15 -15.12 -2.72
CA GLU A 145 4.51 -14.62 -2.64
C GLU A 145 4.54 -13.14 -2.22
N GLY A 146 3.39 -12.52 -1.95
CA GLY A 146 3.26 -11.13 -1.54
C GLY A 146 3.38 -10.11 -2.68
N ALA A 147 3.55 -10.57 -3.92
CA ALA A 147 3.71 -9.69 -5.06
C ALA A 147 2.34 -9.19 -5.53
N LEU A 148 2.24 -7.90 -5.85
CA LEU A 148 1.01 -7.33 -6.40
C LEU A 148 0.74 -7.87 -7.82
N VAL A 149 -0.45 -8.43 -8.01
CA VAL A 149 -0.88 -9.02 -9.28
C VAL A 149 -1.98 -8.19 -9.96
N SER A 150 -2.20 -8.47 -11.24
CA SER A 150 -3.29 -7.90 -12.04
C SER A 150 -4.12 -8.98 -12.73
N GLY A 151 -5.24 -8.58 -13.32
CA GLY A 151 -6.14 -9.45 -14.06
C GLY A 151 -7.13 -10.13 -13.13
N TRP A 152 -7.67 -11.26 -13.59
CA TRP A 152 -8.63 -12.04 -12.82
C TRP A 152 -7.95 -12.78 -11.68
N VAL A 153 -8.45 -12.56 -10.47
CA VAL A 153 -8.02 -13.26 -9.24
C VAL A 153 -9.23 -13.93 -8.62
N ARG A 154 -9.04 -15.15 -8.12
CA ARG A 154 -10.05 -15.86 -7.35
C ARG A 154 -9.65 -15.92 -5.90
N ASP A 155 -10.46 -15.32 -5.04
CA ASP A 155 -10.26 -15.29 -3.59
C ASP A 155 -11.60 -15.53 -2.87
N GLY A 156 -11.59 -16.27 -1.75
CA GLY A 156 -12.82 -16.58 -1.00
C GLY A 156 -13.92 -17.27 -1.82
N GLY A 157 -13.58 -17.89 -2.96
CA GLY A 157 -14.54 -18.49 -3.90
C GLY A 157 -15.16 -17.51 -4.91
N GLN A 158 -14.88 -16.22 -4.81
CA GLN A 158 -15.35 -15.16 -5.70
C GLN A 158 -14.25 -14.72 -6.67
N TRP A 159 -14.65 -14.15 -7.80
CA TRP A 159 -13.73 -13.58 -8.78
C TRP A 159 -13.66 -12.07 -8.64
N TYR A 160 -12.47 -11.52 -8.81
CA TYR A 160 -12.17 -10.09 -8.78
C TYR A 160 -11.29 -9.75 -9.99
N PHE A 161 -11.32 -8.50 -10.41
CA PHE A 161 -10.46 -8.03 -11.48
C PHE A 161 -9.58 -6.88 -10.98
N LEU A 162 -8.27 -7.02 -11.16
CA LEU A 162 -7.28 -6.01 -10.83
C LEU A 162 -6.79 -5.38 -12.14
N ASP A 163 -6.81 -4.05 -12.24
CA ASP A 163 -6.41 -3.34 -13.44
C ASP A 163 -4.97 -3.70 -13.86
N PRO A 164 -4.71 -4.05 -15.14
CA PRO A 164 -3.38 -4.42 -15.61
C PRO A 164 -2.29 -3.36 -15.38
N ALA A 165 -2.64 -2.08 -15.51
CA ALA A 165 -1.71 -0.96 -15.42
C ALA A 165 -1.50 -0.51 -13.97
N THR A 166 -2.57 -0.34 -13.20
CA THR A 166 -2.51 0.23 -11.84
C THR A 166 -2.52 -0.81 -10.72
N LYS A 167 -2.88 -2.06 -11.03
CA LYS A 167 -3.14 -3.16 -10.06
C LYS A 167 -4.33 -2.90 -9.13
N VAL A 168 -5.09 -1.83 -9.35
CA VAL A 168 -6.23 -1.46 -8.51
C VAL A 168 -7.43 -2.35 -8.84
N MET A 169 -8.13 -2.82 -7.81
CA MET A 169 -9.35 -3.61 -7.95
C MET A 169 -10.45 -2.80 -8.64
N ALA A 170 -11.00 -3.36 -9.70
CA ALA A 170 -12.10 -2.79 -10.44
C ALA A 170 -13.44 -3.02 -9.74
N THR A 171 -14.34 -2.05 -9.90
CA THR A 171 -15.75 -2.10 -9.51
C THR A 171 -16.62 -1.58 -10.66
N GLY A 172 -17.88 -1.98 -10.72
CA GLY A 172 -18.81 -1.62 -11.79
C GLY A 172 -18.60 -2.46 -13.06
N TRP A 173 -18.99 -1.91 -14.20
CA TRP A 173 -18.90 -2.58 -15.49
C TRP A 173 -17.46 -2.72 -15.99
N LEU A 174 -17.10 -3.93 -16.40
CA LEU A 174 -15.80 -4.26 -16.99
C LEU A 174 -15.98 -4.88 -18.38
N ALA A 175 -15.35 -4.27 -19.38
CA ALA A 175 -15.22 -4.84 -20.72
C ALA A 175 -13.90 -5.63 -20.82
N GLN A 176 -13.99 -6.95 -20.96
CA GLN A 176 -12.82 -7.83 -21.03
C GLN A 176 -13.07 -9.00 -21.98
N GLY A 177 -12.11 -9.27 -22.88
CA GLY A 177 -12.18 -10.42 -23.80
C GLY A 177 -13.44 -10.45 -24.69
N GLY A 178 -13.93 -9.28 -25.12
CA GLY A 178 -15.14 -9.17 -25.95
C GLY A 178 -16.44 -9.45 -25.19
N SER A 179 -16.46 -9.33 -23.87
CA SER A 179 -17.66 -9.44 -23.06
C SER A 179 -17.68 -8.43 -21.93
N TRP A 180 -18.88 -8.22 -21.38
CA TRP A 180 -19.09 -7.39 -20.22
C TRP A 180 -19.25 -8.24 -18.98
N TYR A 181 -18.69 -7.77 -17.87
CA TYR A 181 -18.82 -8.31 -16.53
C TYR A 181 -19.25 -7.18 -15.61
N TYR A 182 -19.87 -7.52 -14.49
CA TYR A 182 -20.18 -6.55 -13.44
C TYR A 182 -19.46 -6.94 -12.16
N LEU A 183 -18.63 -6.04 -11.64
CA LEU A 183 -17.95 -6.17 -10.35
C LEU A 183 -18.75 -5.36 -9.35
N THR A 184 -19.26 -6.00 -8.30
CA THR A 184 -20.04 -5.30 -7.27
C THR A 184 -19.21 -4.26 -6.52
N ALA A 185 -19.81 -3.51 -5.59
CA ALA A 185 -19.09 -2.53 -4.77
C ALA A 185 -17.96 -3.15 -3.92
N SER A 186 -18.02 -4.45 -3.61
CA SER A 186 -16.93 -5.18 -2.95
C SER A 186 -15.84 -5.65 -3.92
N GLY A 187 -15.99 -5.41 -5.22
CA GLY A 187 -15.14 -5.91 -6.31
C GLY A 187 -15.49 -7.33 -6.76
N ALA A 188 -16.35 -8.05 -6.05
CA ALA A 188 -16.73 -9.41 -6.42
C ALA A 188 -17.54 -9.41 -7.72
N MET A 189 -17.16 -10.28 -8.66
CA MET A 189 -17.85 -10.48 -9.93
C MET A 189 -19.25 -11.05 -9.68
N ALA A 190 -20.25 -10.34 -10.19
CA ALA A 190 -21.64 -10.75 -10.11
C ALA A 190 -21.95 -11.90 -11.07
N ILE A 191 -22.90 -12.73 -10.65
CA ILE A 191 -23.59 -13.73 -11.47
C ILE A 191 -25.10 -13.56 -11.21
N GLY A 192 -25.91 -13.90 -12.20
CA GLY A 192 -27.36 -13.70 -12.15
C GLY A 192 -27.76 -12.26 -12.41
N TRP A 193 -28.87 -11.84 -11.80
CA TRP A 193 -29.46 -10.52 -12.00
C TRP A 193 -28.68 -9.42 -11.29
N VAL A 194 -28.45 -8.31 -11.98
CA VAL A 194 -27.88 -7.07 -11.45
C VAL A 194 -28.76 -5.90 -11.89
N GLU A 195 -29.07 -5.00 -10.95
CA GLU A 195 -29.68 -3.72 -11.24
C GLU A 195 -28.63 -2.63 -11.16
N ASP A 196 -28.49 -1.84 -12.24
CA ASP A 196 -27.57 -0.71 -12.31
C ASP A 196 -28.30 0.47 -12.94
N GLY A 197 -28.37 1.60 -12.22
CA GLY A 197 -29.06 2.81 -12.69
C GLY A 197 -30.56 2.61 -13.03
N GLY A 198 -31.25 1.69 -12.35
CA GLY A 198 -32.65 1.35 -12.61
C GLY A 198 -32.88 0.44 -13.83
N THR A 199 -31.81 -0.09 -14.43
CA THR A 199 -31.88 -1.05 -15.52
C THR A 199 -31.40 -2.42 -15.03
N TRP A 200 -32.15 -3.47 -15.35
CA TRP A 200 -31.78 -4.84 -15.03
C TRP A 200 -30.93 -5.47 -16.13
N TYR A 201 -29.94 -6.24 -15.70
CA TYR A 201 -29.01 -7.00 -16.54
C TYR A 201 -28.88 -8.42 -15.99
N TYR A 202 -28.46 -9.36 -16.84
CA TYR A 202 -28.21 -10.73 -16.42
C TYR A 202 -26.78 -11.15 -16.76
N LEU A 203 -26.04 -11.65 -15.77
CA LEU A 203 -24.70 -12.19 -15.89
C LEU A 203 -24.80 -13.73 -15.81
N ASN A 204 -24.24 -14.46 -16.76
CA ASN A 204 -24.31 -15.93 -16.73
C ASN A 204 -23.40 -16.53 -15.64
N ALA A 205 -23.34 -17.86 -15.54
CA ALA A 205 -22.53 -18.54 -14.52
C ALA A 205 -21.01 -18.26 -14.60
N SER A 206 -20.50 -17.82 -15.76
CA SER A 206 -19.11 -17.36 -15.92
C SER A 206 -18.97 -15.84 -15.76
N GLY A 207 -20.03 -15.14 -15.35
CA GLY A 207 -20.05 -13.69 -15.13
C GLY A 207 -20.21 -12.86 -16.41
N ARG A 208 -20.31 -13.49 -17.58
CA ARG A 208 -20.49 -12.76 -18.85
C ARG A 208 -21.92 -12.26 -18.95
N MET A 209 -22.08 -10.98 -19.27
CA MET A 209 -23.37 -10.35 -19.54
C MET A 209 -24.07 -11.06 -20.70
N ALA A 210 -25.31 -11.47 -20.46
CA ALA A 210 -26.16 -12.10 -21.44
C ALA A 210 -26.88 -11.05 -22.30
N THR A 211 -27.14 -11.43 -23.54
CA THR A 211 -28.04 -10.74 -24.47
C THR A 211 -29.00 -11.76 -25.08
N GLY A 212 -30.14 -11.30 -25.59
CA GLY A 212 -31.18 -12.16 -26.13
C GLY A 212 -31.99 -12.88 -25.04
N TRP A 213 -32.50 -14.06 -25.37
CA TRP A 213 -33.36 -14.84 -24.48
C TRP A 213 -32.59 -15.45 -23.32
N VAL A 214 -33.08 -15.23 -22.10
CA VAL A 214 -32.59 -15.88 -20.87
C VAL A 214 -33.74 -16.60 -20.19
N LYS A 215 -33.50 -17.83 -19.75
CA LYS A 215 -34.43 -18.59 -18.90
C LYS A 215 -33.85 -18.68 -17.50
N ASP A 216 -34.48 -18.02 -16.55
CA ASP A 216 -34.13 -18.13 -15.13
C ASP A 216 -35.30 -18.73 -14.35
N ARG A 217 -35.03 -19.80 -13.60
CA ARG A 217 -36.01 -20.51 -12.74
C ARG A 217 -37.37 -20.84 -13.40
N GLY A 218 -37.39 -21.07 -14.71
CA GLY A 218 -38.62 -21.42 -15.44
C GLY A 218 -39.27 -20.25 -16.18
N THR A 219 -38.90 -19.02 -15.83
CA THR A 219 -39.39 -17.78 -16.45
C THR A 219 -38.45 -17.33 -17.55
N TRP A 220 -39.01 -16.81 -18.64
CA TRP A 220 -38.25 -16.27 -19.77
C TRP A 220 -38.18 -14.76 -19.71
N TYR A 221 -37.02 -14.23 -20.05
CA TYR A 221 -36.71 -12.81 -20.12
C TYR A 221 -35.99 -12.55 -21.44
N TYR A 222 -35.99 -11.29 -21.89
CA TYR A 222 -35.21 -10.87 -23.05
C TYR A 222 -34.32 -9.69 -22.70
N LEU A 223 -33.03 -9.83 -22.97
CA LEU A 223 -32.02 -8.80 -22.77
C LEU A 223 -31.70 -8.18 -24.14
N ALA A 224 -31.80 -6.87 -24.25
CA ALA A 224 -31.42 -6.13 -25.45
C ALA A 224 -29.93 -6.37 -25.81
N PRO A 225 -29.47 -5.99 -27.02
CA PRO A 225 -28.05 -6.04 -27.36
C PRO A 225 -27.15 -5.23 -26.40
N SER A 226 -27.70 -4.20 -25.75
CA SER A 226 -27.04 -3.44 -24.68
C SER A 226 -26.97 -4.18 -23.33
N GLY A 227 -27.60 -5.36 -23.22
CA GLY A 227 -27.77 -6.11 -21.98
C GLY A 227 -28.99 -5.73 -21.15
N ALA A 228 -29.65 -4.60 -21.46
CA ALA A 228 -30.82 -4.13 -20.72
C ALA A 228 -32.01 -5.08 -20.85
N MET A 229 -32.59 -5.48 -19.74
CA MET A 229 -33.81 -6.29 -19.70
C MET A 229 -34.99 -5.51 -20.29
N LEU A 230 -35.73 -6.15 -21.20
CA LEU A 230 -36.92 -5.56 -21.79
C LEU A 230 -38.16 -5.80 -20.93
N THR A 231 -39.04 -4.80 -20.89
CA THR A 231 -40.39 -4.85 -20.31
C THR A 231 -41.42 -4.41 -21.35
N GLY A 232 -42.72 -4.65 -21.09
CA GLY A 232 -43.82 -4.24 -21.94
C GLY A 232 -43.92 -5.01 -23.27
N THR A 233 -44.62 -4.43 -24.24
CA THR A 233 -44.83 -5.03 -25.57
C THR A 233 -43.65 -4.74 -26.49
N GLN A 234 -42.99 -5.79 -26.98
CA GLN A 234 -41.77 -5.71 -27.80
C GLN A 234 -41.90 -6.54 -29.08
N VAL A 235 -41.25 -6.10 -30.17
CA VAL A 235 -41.13 -6.86 -31.41
C VAL A 235 -39.71 -7.40 -31.55
N ILE A 236 -39.56 -8.72 -31.49
CA ILE A 236 -38.27 -9.42 -31.54
C ILE A 236 -38.30 -10.38 -32.74
N ASN A 237 -37.37 -10.19 -33.69
CA ASN A 237 -37.30 -10.98 -34.93
C ASN A 237 -38.64 -11.09 -35.67
N GLY A 238 -39.39 -9.98 -35.74
CA GLY A 238 -40.69 -9.92 -36.43
C GLY A 238 -41.87 -10.54 -35.68
N ARG A 239 -41.70 -10.94 -34.41
CA ARG A 239 -42.78 -11.45 -33.56
C ARG A 239 -42.99 -10.56 -32.35
N THR A 240 -44.25 -10.36 -31.96
CA THR A 240 -44.62 -9.58 -30.78
C THR A 240 -44.59 -10.45 -29.53
N TYR A 241 -43.93 -9.97 -28.48
CA TYR A 241 -43.88 -10.57 -27.14
C TYR A 241 -44.28 -9.53 -26.11
N VAL A 242 -44.94 -9.96 -25.03
CA VAL A 242 -45.33 -9.09 -23.92
C VAL A 242 -44.56 -9.53 -22.68
N PHE A 243 -43.88 -8.59 -22.04
CA PHE A 243 -43.18 -8.78 -20.78
C PHE A 243 -43.85 -7.91 -19.71
N ASP A 244 -43.98 -8.42 -18.48
CA ASP A 244 -44.48 -7.60 -17.38
C ASP A 244 -43.41 -6.60 -16.86
N GLU A 245 -43.73 -5.86 -15.80
CA GLU A 245 -42.81 -4.89 -15.19
C GLU A 245 -41.55 -5.54 -14.60
N SER A 246 -41.61 -6.83 -14.24
CA SER A 246 -40.44 -7.61 -13.81
C SER A 246 -39.62 -8.17 -14.97
N GLY A 247 -40.07 -7.93 -16.22
CA GLY A 247 -39.46 -8.47 -17.44
C GLY A 247 -39.83 -9.92 -17.74
N ALA A 248 -40.76 -10.53 -16.99
CA ALA A 248 -41.18 -11.90 -17.23
C ALA A 248 -42.07 -11.98 -18.47
N TRP A 249 -41.71 -12.85 -19.41
CA TRP A 249 -42.47 -13.10 -20.63
C TRP A 249 -43.83 -13.73 -20.32
N GLN A 250 -44.89 -13.09 -20.81
CA GLN A 250 -46.26 -13.54 -20.73
C GLN A 250 -46.59 -14.36 -21.99
N ARG A 251 -47.02 -15.61 -21.76
CA ARG A 251 -47.44 -16.54 -22.82
C ARG A 251 -48.85 -16.29 -23.30
#